data_AF-A0A9N8JMI8-F1
#
_entry.id   AF-A0A9N8JMI8-F1
#
_cell.length_a   1.000
_cell.length_b   1.000
_cell.length_c   1.000
_cell.angle_alpha   90.00
_cell.angle_beta   90.00
_cell.angle_gamma   90.00
#
_symmetry.space_group_name_H-M   'P 1'
#
loop_
_entity.id
_entity.type
_entity.pdbx_description
1 polymer ?
#
loop_
_entity_poly.entity_id
_entity_poly.type
_entity_poly.pdbx_seq_one_letter_code
_entity_poly.pdbx_strand_id
1 'polypeptide(L)'
;MSLNIDHEELFALSEDVCSALDDVLDTTAPGVARLALTSISMLRFVETAIVDMAAKELSAMEELRRVQRSELQAAKAREERVNKTIDAAVQVLVVDVAKAVCKFKHGVGEVVRRLEEREKTGEELDEKLRVARETQEETRALLEEDVGLSGGFVAAGEFVDLLLLRRFWLWS
;
A
#
# COMPACT_ATOMS: atom_id res chain seq x y z
N MET A 1 14.76 -56.75 -15.61
CA MET A 1 14.02 -56.42 -16.85
C MET A 1 12.95 -55.43 -16.46
N SER A 2 12.90 -54.24 -17.05
CA SER A 2 11.80 -53.30 -16.81
C SER A 2 10.57 -53.81 -17.58
N LEU A 3 9.55 -54.24 -16.86
CA LEU A 3 8.25 -54.54 -17.44
C LEU A 3 7.64 -53.22 -17.95
N ASN A 4 7.35 -53.19 -19.25
CA ASN A 4 6.54 -52.15 -19.90
C ASN A 4 5.11 -52.70 -19.93
N ILE A 5 4.44 -52.65 -18.77
CA ILE A 5 3.02 -52.96 -18.62
C ILE A 5 2.42 -51.70 -18.02
N ASP A 6 1.35 -51.19 -18.64
CA ASP A 6 0.61 -50.05 -18.08
C ASP A 6 -0.43 -50.50 -17.04
N HIS A 7 -1.06 -49.53 -16.36
CA HIS A 7 -2.04 -49.83 -15.30
C HIS A 7 -3.26 -50.61 -15.81
N GLU A 8 -3.64 -50.40 -17.06
CA GLU A 8 -4.84 -51.00 -17.65
C GLU A 8 -4.58 -52.44 -18.07
N GLU A 9 -3.40 -52.69 -18.67
CA GLU A 9 -2.88 -54.02 -18.97
C GLU A 9 -2.66 -54.86 -17.69
N LEU A 10 -2.13 -54.24 -16.62
CA LEU A 10 -1.94 -54.93 -15.35
C LEU A 10 -3.26 -55.27 -14.67
N PHE A 11 -4.25 -54.38 -14.75
CA PHE A 11 -5.59 -54.62 -14.21
C PHE A 11 -6.28 -55.79 -14.93
N ALA A 12 -6.27 -55.79 -16.26
CA ALA A 12 -6.82 -56.89 -17.06
C ALA A 12 -6.14 -58.23 -16.75
N LEU A 13 -4.80 -58.23 -16.65
CA LEU A 13 -4.05 -59.43 -16.27
C LEU A 13 -4.40 -59.93 -14.87
N SER A 14 -4.66 -59.01 -13.93
CA SER A 14 -5.07 -59.39 -12.56
C SER A 14 -6.46 -60.03 -12.54
N GLU A 15 -7.42 -59.52 -13.33
CA GLU A 15 -8.75 -60.11 -13.45
C GLU A 15 -8.67 -61.50 -14.08
N ASP A 16 -7.91 -61.66 -15.17
CA ASP A 16 -7.71 -62.93 -15.85
C ASP A 16 -7.11 -64.01 -14.92
N VAL A 17 -6.12 -63.63 -14.11
CA VAL A 17 -5.46 -64.54 -13.17
C VAL A 17 -6.38 -64.91 -12.00
N CYS A 18 -7.17 -63.97 -11.48
CA CYS A 18 -8.15 -64.23 -10.44
C CYS A 18 -9.28 -65.15 -10.93
N SER A 19 -9.83 -64.90 -12.12
CA SER A 19 -10.83 -65.76 -12.75
C SER A 19 -10.32 -67.19 -12.94
N ALA A 20 -9.08 -67.33 -13.43
CA ALA A 20 -8.44 -68.64 -13.58
C ALA A 20 -8.12 -69.35 -12.26
N LEU A 21 -8.09 -68.65 -11.12
CA LEU A 21 -7.94 -69.26 -9.79
C LEU A 21 -9.27 -69.76 -9.25
N ASP A 22 -10.34 -69.00 -9.44
CA ASP A 22 -11.69 -69.39 -9.03
C ASP A 22 -12.10 -70.71 -9.71
N ASP A 23 -11.82 -70.86 -11.01
CA ASP A 23 -12.07 -72.09 -11.77
C ASP A 23 -11.29 -73.32 -11.24
N VAL A 24 -10.13 -73.08 -10.62
CA VAL A 24 -9.21 -74.11 -10.12
C VAL A 24 -9.53 -74.51 -8.68
N LEU A 25 -10.07 -73.60 -7.87
CA LEU A 25 -10.43 -73.84 -6.47
C LEU A 25 -11.55 -74.89 -6.32
N ASP A 26 -12.41 -75.04 -7.32
CA ASP A 26 -13.57 -75.94 -7.29
C ASP A 26 -13.27 -77.38 -7.77
N THR A 27 -12.03 -77.70 -8.17
CA THR A 27 -11.71 -79.01 -8.77
C THR A 27 -10.56 -79.73 -8.06
N THR A 28 -10.67 -81.05 -7.88
CA THR A 28 -9.69 -81.88 -7.13
C THR A 28 -8.85 -82.82 -8.00
N ALA A 29 -8.89 -82.65 -9.33
CA ALA A 29 -8.18 -83.52 -10.26
C ALA A 29 -6.67 -83.22 -10.35
N PRO A 30 -5.80 -84.20 -10.66
CA PRO A 30 -4.34 -84.00 -10.72
C PRO A 30 -3.85 -82.93 -11.69
N GLY A 31 -4.59 -82.66 -12.78
CA GLY A 31 -4.29 -81.58 -13.73
C GLY A 31 -4.49 -80.18 -13.13
N VAL A 32 -5.34 -80.07 -12.10
CA VAL A 32 -5.70 -78.84 -11.40
C VAL A 32 -4.54 -78.34 -10.55
N ALA A 33 -3.75 -79.24 -9.95
CA ALA A 33 -2.56 -78.86 -9.19
C ALA A 33 -1.51 -78.13 -10.03
N ARG A 34 -1.35 -78.51 -11.31
CA ARG A 34 -0.42 -77.83 -12.24
C ARG A 34 -0.98 -76.47 -12.69
N LEU A 35 -2.30 -76.37 -12.88
CA LEU A 35 -2.96 -75.10 -13.14
C LEU A 35 -2.82 -74.15 -11.93
N ALA A 36 -3.10 -74.63 -10.72
CA ALA A 36 -2.95 -73.88 -9.48
C ALA A 36 -1.53 -73.32 -9.29
N LEU A 37 -0.49 -74.14 -9.53
CA LEU A 37 0.91 -73.67 -9.48
C LEU A 37 1.23 -72.60 -10.52
N THR A 38 0.61 -72.69 -11.71
CA THR A 38 0.77 -71.69 -12.78
C THR A 38 0.09 -70.39 -12.39
N SER A 39 -1.14 -70.44 -11.87
CA SER A 39 -1.87 -69.25 -11.42
C SER A 39 -1.21 -68.59 -10.21
N ILE A 40 -0.66 -69.35 -9.25
CA ILE A 40 0.15 -68.82 -8.14
C ILE A 40 1.42 -68.11 -8.67
N SER A 41 2.05 -68.65 -9.71
CA SER A 41 3.23 -68.02 -10.32
C SER A 41 2.86 -66.71 -11.03
N MET A 42 1.70 -66.66 -11.68
CA MET A 42 1.15 -65.45 -12.30
C MET A 42 0.77 -64.39 -11.26
N LEU A 43 0.18 -64.78 -10.13
CA LEU A 43 -0.10 -63.84 -9.03
C LEU A 43 1.17 -63.20 -8.48
N ARG A 44 2.24 -63.98 -8.30
CA ARG A 44 3.54 -63.43 -7.86
C ARG A 44 4.14 -62.46 -8.88
N PHE A 45 3.91 -62.72 -10.16
CA PHE A 45 4.31 -61.80 -11.22
C PHE A 45 3.53 -60.49 -11.15
N VAL A 46 2.20 -60.55 -11.02
CA VAL A 46 1.33 -59.37 -10.85
C VAL A 46 1.72 -58.58 -9.61
N GLU A 47 1.93 -59.25 -8.47
CA GLU A 47 2.40 -58.63 -7.22
C GLU A 47 3.72 -57.87 -7.43
N THR A 48 4.70 -58.51 -8.09
CA THR A 48 5.99 -57.87 -8.37
C THR A 48 5.83 -56.66 -9.29
N ALA A 49 4.99 -56.75 -10.32
CA ALA A 49 4.72 -55.64 -11.23
C ALA A 49 4.05 -54.45 -10.52
N ILE A 50 3.06 -54.72 -9.66
CA ILE A 50 2.39 -53.70 -8.83
C ILE A 50 3.41 -52.99 -7.92
N VAL A 51 4.25 -53.75 -7.22
CA VAL A 51 5.27 -53.19 -6.32
C VAL A 51 6.26 -52.32 -7.08
N ASP A 52 6.74 -52.78 -8.23
CA ASP A 52 7.67 -52.02 -9.07
C ASP A 52 7.05 -50.72 -9.61
N MET A 53 5.77 -50.75 -10.01
CA MET A 53 5.06 -49.56 -10.47
C MET A 53 4.84 -48.57 -9.33
N ALA A 54 4.34 -49.03 -8.19
CA ALA A 54 4.13 -48.19 -7.01
C ALA A 54 5.44 -47.54 -6.51
N ALA A 55 6.56 -48.29 -6.55
CA ALA A 55 7.86 -47.76 -6.18
C ALA A 55 8.33 -46.62 -7.12
N LYS A 56 8.13 -46.77 -8.43
CA LYS A 56 8.46 -45.73 -9.42
C LYS A 56 7.59 -44.48 -9.24
N GLU A 57 6.29 -44.67 -9.05
CA GLU A 57 5.36 -43.55 -8.81
C GLU A 57 5.68 -42.80 -7.52
N LEU A 58 5.98 -43.54 -6.44
CA LEU A 58 6.39 -42.94 -5.18
C LEU A 58 7.67 -42.12 -5.34
N SER A 59 8.67 -42.65 -6.05
CA SER A 59 9.90 -41.94 -6.36
C SER A 59 9.65 -40.65 -7.15
N ALA A 60 8.81 -40.72 -8.19
CA ALA A 60 8.45 -39.54 -8.99
C ALA A 60 7.69 -38.49 -8.15
N MET A 61 6.79 -38.92 -7.27
CA MET A 61 6.09 -38.04 -6.34
C MET A 61 7.05 -37.37 -5.34
N GLU A 62 8.04 -38.08 -4.83
CA GLU A 62 9.05 -37.53 -3.93
C GLU A 62 9.93 -36.47 -4.61
N GLU A 63 10.32 -36.71 -5.86
CA GLU A 63 11.03 -35.73 -6.69
C GLU A 63 10.20 -34.47 -6.92
N LEU A 64 8.93 -34.61 -7.31
CA LEU A 64 8.01 -33.49 -7.50
C LEU A 64 7.84 -32.68 -6.19
N ARG A 65 7.67 -33.36 -5.05
CA ARG A 65 7.61 -32.68 -3.74
C ARG A 65 8.89 -31.93 -3.43
N ARG A 66 10.06 -32.49 -3.77
CA ARG A 66 11.35 -31.83 -3.57
C ARG A 66 11.46 -30.56 -4.40
N VAL A 67 11.09 -30.62 -5.68
CA VAL A 67 11.07 -29.45 -6.58
C VAL A 67 10.13 -28.38 -6.04
N GLN A 68 8.89 -28.73 -5.72
CA GLN A 68 7.90 -27.80 -5.16
C GLN A 68 8.39 -27.12 -3.87
N ARG A 69 9.05 -27.85 -2.97
CA ARG A 69 9.63 -27.27 -1.75
C ARG A 69 10.72 -26.25 -2.08
N SER A 70 11.57 -26.55 -3.06
CA SER A 70 12.64 -25.64 -3.48
C SER A 70 12.11 -24.37 -4.13
N GLU A 71 11.09 -24.49 -4.99
CA GLU A 71 10.42 -23.35 -5.62
C GLU A 71 9.69 -22.48 -4.59
N LEU A 72 9.03 -23.11 -3.63
CA LEU A 72 8.33 -22.41 -2.55
C LEU A 72 9.31 -21.67 -1.63
N GLN A 73 10.50 -22.23 -1.37
CA GLN A 73 11.57 -21.53 -0.66
C GLN A 73 12.10 -20.34 -1.47
N ALA A 74 12.31 -20.50 -2.78
CA ALA A 74 12.77 -19.42 -3.66
C ALA A 74 11.73 -18.28 -3.75
N ALA A 75 10.44 -18.63 -3.83
CA ALA A 75 9.34 -17.68 -3.82
C ALA A 75 9.28 -16.88 -2.51
N LYS A 76 9.38 -17.56 -1.36
CA LYS A 76 9.43 -16.91 -0.04
C LYS A 76 10.63 -15.96 0.10
N ALA A 77 11.81 -16.37 -0.36
CA ALA A 77 12.99 -15.50 -0.32
C ALA A 77 12.88 -14.29 -1.26
N ARG A 78 12.10 -14.39 -2.34
CA ARG A 78 11.79 -13.25 -3.21
C ARG A 78 10.80 -12.30 -2.54
N GLU A 79 9.74 -12.84 -1.94
CA GLU A 79 8.73 -12.07 -1.19
C GLU A 79 9.37 -11.29 -0.05
N GLU A 80 10.24 -11.91 0.74
CA GLU A 80 10.94 -11.25 1.84
C GLU A 80 11.81 -10.08 1.37
N ARG A 81 12.50 -10.23 0.23
CA ARG A 81 13.29 -9.16 -0.38
C ARG A 81 12.44 -7.99 -0.86
N VAL A 82 11.28 -8.28 -1.46
CA VAL A 82 10.33 -7.25 -1.90
C VAL A 82 9.78 -6.50 -0.69
N ASN A 83 9.34 -7.21 0.36
CA ASN A 83 8.83 -6.58 1.58
C ASN A 83 9.87 -5.66 2.23
N LYS A 84 11.14 -6.10 2.36
CA LYS A 84 12.23 -5.25 2.85
C LYS A 84 12.42 -3.97 2.03
N THR A 85 12.26 -4.07 0.71
CA THR A 85 12.37 -2.92 -0.20
C THR A 85 11.20 -1.96 -0.04
N ILE A 86 9.98 -2.50 0.10
CA ILE A 86 8.77 -1.71 0.37
C ILE A 86 8.89 -1.01 1.73
N ASP A 87 9.30 -1.70 2.78
CA ASP A 87 9.49 -1.12 4.12
C ASP A 87 10.49 0.03 4.10
N ALA A 88 11.62 -0.14 3.41
CA ALA A 88 12.61 0.92 3.25
C ALA A 88 12.04 2.13 2.50
N ALA A 89 11.29 1.90 1.42
CA ALA A 89 10.64 2.98 0.66
C ALA A 89 9.59 3.72 1.50
N VAL A 90 8.79 3.00 2.29
CA VAL A 90 7.79 3.57 3.20
C VAL A 90 8.47 4.43 4.27
N GLN A 91 9.57 3.96 4.86
CA GLN A 91 10.32 4.75 5.86
C GLN A 91 10.86 6.05 5.26
N VAL A 92 11.42 6.02 4.06
CA VAL A 92 11.88 7.23 3.35
C VAL A 92 10.72 8.20 3.12
N LEU A 93 9.59 7.68 2.63
CA LEU A 93 8.40 8.49 2.36
C LEU A 93 7.86 9.16 3.63
N VAL A 94 7.80 8.43 4.75
CA VAL A 94 7.38 8.97 6.05
C VAL A 94 8.30 10.12 6.48
N VAL A 95 9.62 9.95 6.34
CA VAL A 95 10.59 11.00 6.69
C VAL A 95 10.41 12.23 5.80
N ASP A 96 10.19 12.06 4.50
CA ASP A 96 10.03 13.17 3.57
C ASP A 96 8.71 13.92 3.77
N VAL A 97 7.63 13.20 4.06
CA VAL A 97 6.35 13.80 4.48
C VAL A 97 6.53 14.60 5.77
N ALA A 98 7.20 14.03 6.77
CA ALA A 98 7.47 14.74 8.03
C ALA A 98 8.27 16.04 7.79
N LYS A 99 9.32 15.99 6.96
CA LYS A 99 10.08 17.19 6.56
C LYS A 99 9.21 18.22 5.86
N ALA A 100 8.36 17.79 4.92
CA ALA A 100 7.45 18.68 4.20
C ALA A 100 6.46 19.37 5.16
N VAL A 101 5.88 18.63 6.10
CA VAL A 101 4.99 19.16 7.14
C VAL A 101 5.72 20.16 8.02
N CYS A 102 6.97 19.88 8.44
CA CYS A 102 7.76 20.84 9.21
C CYS A 102 8.04 22.14 8.45
N LYS A 103 8.42 22.04 7.16
CA LYS A 103 8.63 23.21 6.30
C LYS A 103 7.35 24.03 6.14
N PHE A 104 6.22 23.36 5.91
CA PHE A 104 4.92 23.99 5.78
C PHE A 104 4.53 24.73 7.07
N LYS A 105 4.64 24.07 8.24
CA LYS A 105 4.37 24.68 9.55
C LYS A 105 5.23 25.93 9.78
N HIS A 106 6.52 25.87 9.43
CA HIS A 106 7.40 27.01 9.56
C HIS A 106 6.97 28.18 8.67
N GLY A 107 6.66 27.91 7.40
CA GLY A 107 6.15 28.93 6.47
C GLY A 107 4.85 29.57 6.96
N VAL A 108 3.90 28.77 7.47
CA VAL A 108 2.66 29.29 8.08
C VAL A 108 2.98 30.17 9.28
N GLY A 109 3.89 29.77 10.16
CA GLY A 109 4.30 30.57 11.31
C GLY A 109 4.91 31.92 10.91
N GLU A 110 5.71 31.95 9.85
CA GLU A 110 6.27 33.19 9.32
C GLU A 110 5.17 34.12 8.76
N VAL A 111 4.20 33.56 8.04
CA VAL A 111 3.05 34.32 7.53
C VAL A 111 2.24 34.91 8.67
N VAL A 112 1.94 34.12 9.71
CA VAL A 112 1.22 34.59 10.90
C VAL A 112 1.98 35.75 11.56
N ARG A 113 3.28 35.61 11.78
CA ARG A 113 4.11 36.67 12.38
C ARG A 113 4.08 37.97 11.57
N ARG A 114 4.11 37.87 10.23
CA ARG A 114 4.00 39.03 9.34
C ARG A 114 2.61 39.67 9.40
N LEU A 115 1.55 38.88 9.59
CA LEU A 115 0.19 39.40 9.75
C LEU A 115 0.03 40.12 11.09
N GLU A 116 0.56 39.57 12.18
CA GLU A 116 0.57 40.21 13.51
C GLU A 116 1.33 41.55 13.48
N GLU A 117 2.49 41.62 12.82
CA GLU A 117 3.24 42.88 12.65
C GLU A 117 2.45 43.92 11.84
N ARG A 118 1.72 43.49 10.81
CA ARG A 118 0.85 44.38 10.01
C ARG A 118 -0.37 44.84 10.79
N GLU A 119 -0.99 43.97 11.57
CA GLU A 119 -2.13 44.30 12.43
C GLU A 119 -1.73 45.38 13.45
N LYS A 120 -0.61 45.19 14.15
CA LYS A 120 -0.08 46.20 15.08
C LYS A 120 0.19 47.55 14.39
N THR A 121 0.74 47.52 13.19
CA THR A 121 0.96 48.75 12.41
C THR A 121 -0.36 49.42 12.03
N GLY A 122 -1.39 48.63 11.71
CA GLY A 122 -2.75 49.11 11.48
C GLY A 122 -3.34 49.79 12.72
N GLU A 123 -3.26 49.13 13.88
CA GLU A 123 -3.72 49.69 15.16
C GLU A 123 -3.02 51.02 15.50
N GLU A 124 -1.71 51.10 15.29
CA GLU A 124 -0.94 52.33 15.51
C GLU A 124 -1.34 53.47 14.56
N LEU A 125 -1.73 53.15 13.32
CA LEU A 125 -2.20 54.13 12.34
C LEU A 125 -3.62 54.60 12.67
N ASP A 126 -4.51 53.70 13.06
CA ASP A 126 -5.88 54.03 13.47
C ASP A 126 -5.88 54.93 14.71
N GLU A 127 -5.03 54.66 15.69
CA GLU A 127 -4.90 55.52 16.88
C GLU A 127 -4.36 56.91 16.52
N LYS A 128 -3.37 57.01 15.63
CA LYS A 128 -2.88 58.31 15.13
C LYS A 128 -3.96 59.08 14.37
N LEU A 129 -4.78 58.39 13.58
CA LEU A 129 -5.90 59.00 12.87
C LEU A 129 -6.97 59.49 13.85
N ARG A 130 -7.26 58.74 14.91
CA ARG A 130 -8.18 59.15 15.97
C ARG A 130 -7.71 60.43 16.64
N VAL A 131 -6.45 60.48 17.09
CA VAL A 131 -5.85 61.68 17.72
C VAL A 131 -5.83 62.86 16.74
N ALA A 132 -5.50 62.64 15.46
CA ALA A 132 -5.52 63.70 14.46
C ALA A 132 -6.93 64.27 14.24
N ARG A 133 -7.98 63.42 14.27
CA ARG A 133 -9.37 63.87 14.19
C ARG A 133 -9.81 64.63 15.44
N GLU A 134 -9.50 64.12 16.63
CA GLU A 134 -9.82 64.78 17.90
C GLU A 134 -9.16 66.18 17.98
N THR A 135 -7.88 66.28 17.64
CA THR A 135 -7.17 67.57 17.60
C THR A 135 -7.70 68.52 16.52
N GLN A 136 -8.15 67.99 15.38
CA GLN A 136 -8.81 68.79 14.33
C GLN A 136 -10.18 69.31 14.79
N GLU A 137 -10.96 68.49 15.50
CA GLU A 137 -12.23 68.89 16.08
C GLU A 137 -12.05 69.93 17.19
N GLU A 138 -11.05 69.78 18.06
CA GLU A 138 -10.69 70.75 19.09
C GLU A 138 -10.21 72.09 18.50
N THR A 139 -9.33 72.06 17.51
CA THR A 139 -8.86 73.29 16.83
C THR A 139 -9.99 73.98 16.06
N ARG A 140 -10.90 73.21 15.45
CA ARG A 140 -12.10 73.76 14.83
C ARG A 140 -13.04 74.39 15.87
N ALA A 141 -13.26 73.74 17.01
CA ALA A 141 -14.08 74.27 18.09
C ALA A 141 -13.51 75.59 18.65
N LEU A 142 -12.19 75.67 18.86
CA LEU A 142 -11.51 76.90 19.29
C LEU A 142 -11.61 78.02 18.25
N LEU A 143 -11.49 77.70 16.95
CA LEU A 143 -11.67 78.67 15.87
C LEU A 143 -13.12 79.14 15.72
N GLU A 144 -14.11 78.28 16.00
CA GLU A 144 -15.53 78.65 16.04
C GLU A 144 -15.87 79.47 17.31
N GLU A 145 -15.14 79.29 18.42
CA GLU A 145 -15.29 80.07 19.67
C GLU A 145 -14.63 81.46 19.58
N ASP A 146 -13.47 81.59 18.91
CA ASP A 146 -12.76 82.87 18.73
C ASP A 146 -13.25 83.71 17.53
N VAL A 147 -13.92 83.10 16.55
CA VAL A 147 -14.30 83.78 15.30
C VAL A 147 -15.80 83.69 15.07
N GLY A 148 -16.52 84.64 15.66
CA GLY A 148 -17.83 85.08 15.15
C GLY A 148 -17.68 85.82 13.82
N LEU A 149 -17.05 85.24 12.79
CA LEU A 149 -16.90 85.83 11.46
C LEU A 149 -16.78 84.76 10.36
N SER A 150 -17.70 84.89 9.41
CA SER A 150 -17.92 84.16 8.17
C SER A 150 -16.69 83.83 7.31
N GLY A 151 -16.68 82.63 6.73
CA GLY A 151 -16.59 82.49 5.26
C GLY A 151 -15.24 82.17 4.60
N GLY A 152 -14.23 81.65 5.31
CA GLY A 152 -12.89 81.43 4.72
C GLY A 152 -12.27 80.03 4.82
N PHE A 153 -12.85 79.08 5.57
CA PHE A 153 -12.11 77.88 6.03
C PHE A 153 -12.53 76.54 5.40
N VAL A 154 -13.33 76.53 4.34
CA VAL A 154 -13.71 75.26 3.67
C VAL A 154 -12.55 74.70 2.80
N ALA A 155 -11.62 75.54 2.36
CA ALA A 155 -10.55 75.12 1.44
C ALA A 155 -9.37 74.36 2.12
N ALA A 156 -9.23 74.42 3.45
CA ALA A 156 -8.11 73.79 4.14
C ALA A 156 -8.39 72.32 4.52
N GLY A 157 -9.65 71.97 4.82
CA GLY A 157 -10.04 70.60 5.16
C GLY A 157 -9.95 69.63 3.99
N GLU A 158 -10.43 70.03 2.81
CA GLU A 158 -10.39 69.19 1.59
C GLU A 158 -8.97 68.90 1.11
N PHE A 159 -8.00 69.77 1.43
CA PHE A 159 -6.60 69.58 1.05
C PHE A 159 -5.88 68.51 1.89
N VAL A 160 -6.27 68.33 3.15
CA VAL A 160 -5.69 67.33 4.05
C VAL A 160 -6.20 65.93 3.70
N ASP A 161 -7.50 65.80 3.39
CA ASP A 161 -8.09 64.52 2.96
C ASP A 161 -7.48 64.02 1.64
N LEU A 162 -7.22 64.90 0.67
CA LEU A 162 -6.57 64.55 -0.60
C LEU A 162 -5.09 64.12 -0.43
N LEU A 163 -4.37 64.69 0.53
CA LEU A 163 -2.98 64.31 0.81
C LEU A 163 -2.87 62.97 1.55
N LEU A 164 -3.83 62.65 2.42
CA LEU A 164 -3.88 61.38 3.14
C LEU A 164 -4.27 60.22 2.19
N LEU A 165 -5.24 60.42 1.28
CA LEU A 165 -5.62 59.44 0.26
C LEU A 165 -4.49 59.14 -0.74
N ARG A 166 -3.70 60.15 -1.13
CA ARG A 166 -2.57 59.95 -2.06
C ARG A 166 -1.40 59.18 -1.44
N ARG A 167 -1.20 59.31 -0.14
CA ARG A 167 -0.14 58.59 0.59
C ARG A 167 -0.50 57.13 0.85
N PHE A 168 -1.78 56.82 1.00
CA PHE A 168 -2.28 55.45 1.15
C PHE A 168 -2.08 54.60 -0.13
N TRP A 169 -2.19 55.21 -1.31
CA TRP A 169 -2.01 54.51 -2.60
C TRP A 169 -0.55 54.27 -3.02
N LEU A 170 0.41 54.98 -2.41
CA LEU A 170 1.85 54.86 -2.72
C LEU A 170 2.56 53.77 -1.89
N TRP A 171 1.84 53.12 -0.97
CA TRP A 171 2.38 52.13 -0.02
C TRP A 171 1.63 50.78 -0.04
N SER A 172 0.74 50.55 -1.02
CA SER A 172 0.24 49.21 -1.41
C SER A 172 1.12 48.60 -2.48
#